data_AF-A0A7W0R466-F1
#
_entry.id   AF-A0A7W0R466-F1
#
_cell.length_a   1.000
_cell.length_b   1.000
_cell.length_c   1.000
_cell.angle_alpha   90.00
_cell.angle_beta   90.00
_cell.angle_gamma   90.00
#
_symmetry.space_group_name_H-M   'P 1'
#
loop_
_entity.id
_entity.type
_entity.pdbx_description
1 polymer ?
#
loop_
_entity_poly.entity_id
_entity_poly.type
_entity_poly.pdbx_seq_one_letter_code
_entity_poly.pdbx_strand_id
1 'polypeptide(L)'
;MIMSSSGSKARESGFTVIEVMAALLVFSLMTLGLVPLLTSSLKGSELSQSYTVGKNLALEAMERVRGLPYYISYSAQAKRVDVLDLYYPKFAAGGTFTTTCDVTTTAAPACPKRVPEGYSVTFDATFVTPGGNALNQTYAPLAAPSTYRWDSATADIPPSQILEMAVTVKWTRAGQTKRSQLKTLLSDRKFGEVTVRGSGKIDYGIDVRTGYVDPTGASSLLTATAGNSEALVESKTTSTANETVRAAELRLVEVPADPSAVGADIALVEGAKSIVHAPPNTSPTDVSVAAQVLPHPRLDPVVNVAGVETTRTQNVDVGVTNELPSANGQFQLGNSGSATDDLWVAPQVDTDRALLLKLNTLRPMFIMHHGGANVMSGSTGALATDIAASDRKVETTANVSLDAVRLLPTTFISSSETERAVVVIDSFDASVSCKSTTDSLSAGATATWSATLRYWKDSTNDGVLNGSYVALNLSGADGVDKLAEIRALNPLVHDGLVPTDDVYLFDDPVNGKVGYLTDWGSLFSASSTGVTEDATGEVTTAAIDGALSINSAPTGTTADSGLKVNFGKLSCEAVDSR
;
A
#
# COMPACT_ATOMS: atom_id res chain seq x y z
N MET A 1 2.83 -51.11 78.79
CA MET A 1 1.98 -50.24 77.96
C MET A 1 2.65 -50.08 76.59
N ILE A 2 2.55 -51.06 75.67
CA ILE A 2 3.26 -50.99 74.38
C ILE A 2 2.51 -51.75 73.25
N MET A 3 2.40 -51.06 72.11
CA MET A 3 2.28 -51.44 70.68
C MET A 3 1.16 -52.34 70.15
N SER A 4 0.47 -51.84 69.11
CA SER A 4 0.22 -52.58 67.86
C SER A 4 -0.21 -51.63 66.72
N SER A 5 0.53 -51.64 65.61
CA SER A 5 0.13 -51.06 64.31
C SER A 5 0.89 -51.80 63.19
N SER A 6 0.22 -52.79 62.58
CA SER A 6 0.56 -53.42 61.28
C SER A 6 0.05 -52.52 60.14
N GLY A 7 0.57 -52.41 58.91
CA GLY A 7 1.54 -53.17 58.12
C GLY A 7 0.96 -53.52 56.74
N SER A 8 1.39 -52.85 55.63
CA SER A 8 1.53 -53.41 54.25
C SER A 8 2.11 -52.35 53.28
N LYS A 9 3.37 -52.48 52.80
CA LYS A 9 3.82 -53.02 51.50
C LYS A 9 3.64 -52.11 50.26
N ALA A 10 4.74 -51.50 49.82
CA ALA A 10 5.23 -51.61 48.44
C ALA A 10 6.77 -51.58 48.49
N ARG A 11 7.37 -52.73 48.25
CA ARG A 11 8.82 -52.96 48.17
C ARG A 11 9.19 -52.62 46.73
N GLU A 12 10.14 -51.73 46.49
CA GLU A 12 10.74 -51.57 45.16
C GLU A 12 11.34 -52.91 44.75
N SER A 13 10.66 -53.63 43.86
CA SER A 13 11.19 -54.83 43.22
C SER A 13 12.16 -54.37 42.14
N GLY A 14 13.45 -54.66 42.32
CA GLY A 14 14.42 -54.55 41.23
C GLY A 14 13.98 -55.41 40.04
N PHE A 15 14.28 -54.94 38.82
CA PHE A 15 13.96 -55.65 37.58
C PHE A 15 14.57 -57.05 37.59
N THR A 16 13.78 -58.03 37.19
CA THR A 16 14.24 -59.42 37.06
C THR A 16 15.19 -59.54 35.87
N VAL A 17 16.15 -60.48 35.92
CA VAL A 17 17.08 -60.73 34.80
C VAL A 17 16.33 -61.03 33.49
N ILE A 18 15.16 -61.67 33.59
CA ILE A 18 14.29 -61.97 32.44
C ILE A 18 13.72 -60.68 31.83
N GLU A 19 13.29 -59.70 32.63
CA GLU A 19 12.85 -58.39 32.12
C GLU A 19 13.98 -57.63 31.44
N VAL A 20 15.20 -57.68 31.99
CA VAL A 20 16.38 -57.04 31.37
C VAL A 20 16.71 -57.71 30.03
N MET A 21 16.67 -59.05 29.96
CA MET A 21 16.91 -59.77 28.70
C MET A 21 15.81 -59.52 27.66
N ALA A 22 14.54 -59.50 28.08
CA ALA A 22 13.43 -59.17 27.20
C ALA A 22 13.53 -57.73 26.67
N ALA A 23 13.89 -56.77 27.53
CA ALA A 23 14.10 -55.39 27.13
C ALA A 23 15.25 -55.25 26.13
N LEU A 24 16.38 -55.95 26.33
CA LEU A 24 17.51 -55.97 25.38
C LEU A 24 17.13 -56.61 24.04
N LEU A 25 16.29 -57.64 24.03
CA LEU A 25 15.82 -58.30 22.80
C LEU A 25 14.86 -57.40 22.01
N VAL A 26 13.92 -56.72 22.70
CA VAL A 26 13.04 -55.74 22.06
C VAL A 26 13.85 -54.54 21.54
N PHE A 27 14.83 -54.06 22.31
CA PHE A 27 15.71 -52.96 21.90
C PHE A 27 16.59 -53.33 20.69
N SER A 28 17.13 -54.55 20.63
CA SER A 28 17.89 -55.02 19.46
C SER A 28 17.02 -55.17 18.22
N LEU A 29 15.77 -55.65 18.34
CA LEU A 29 14.82 -55.70 17.23
C LEU A 29 14.42 -54.29 16.75
N MET A 30 14.18 -53.35 17.67
CA MET A 30 13.89 -51.96 17.33
C MET A 30 15.07 -51.27 16.63
N THR A 31 16.29 -51.46 17.14
CA THR A 31 17.49 -50.87 16.52
C THR A 31 17.75 -51.46 15.13
N LEU A 32 17.56 -52.77 14.93
CA LEU A 32 17.65 -53.41 13.60
C LEU A 32 16.60 -52.88 12.62
N GLY A 33 15.39 -52.53 13.08
CA GLY A 33 14.37 -51.89 12.25
C GLY A 33 14.65 -50.40 11.93
N LEU A 34 15.29 -49.67 12.86
CA LEU A 34 15.55 -48.24 12.71
C LEU A 34 16.76 -47.90 11.82
N VAL A 35 17.80 -48.74 11.81
CA VAL A 35 19.01 -48.53 10.99
C VAL A 35 18.71 -48.40 9.48
N PRO A 36 17.90 -49.26 8.83
CA PRO A 36 17.55 -49.09 7.42
C PRO A 36 16.69 -47.84 7.14
N LEU A 37 15.85 -47.42 8.09
CA LEU A 37 15.06 -46.18 7.98
C LEU A 37 15.95 -44.94 8.06
N LEU A 38 16.91 -44.92 8.99
CA LEU A 38 17.88 -43.83 9.13
C LEU A 38 18.78 -43.73 7.90
N THR A 39 19.27 -44.85 7.36
CA THR A 39 20.07 -44.84 6.12
C THR A 39 19.26 -44.42 4.90
N SER A 40 17.97 -44.77 4.81
CA SER A 40 17.08 -44.27 3.76
C SER A 40 16.84 -42.76 3.88
N SER A 41 16.61 -42.27 5.10
CA SER A 41 16.44 -40.83 5.40
C SER A 41 17.69 -40.02 5.04
N LEU A 42 18.89 -40.53 5.38
CA LEU A 42 20.15 -39.89 5.02
C LEU A 42 20.32 -39.81 3.49
N LYS A 43 20.08 -40.92 2.77
CA LYS A 43 20.12 -40.93 1.30
C LYS A 43 19.09 -39.98 0.67
N GLY A 44 17.90 -39.85 1.26
CA GLY A 44 16.85 -38.94 0.83
C GLY A 44 17.22 -37.46 1.02
N SER A 45 17.74 -37.11 2.21
CA SER A 45 18.21 -35.75 2.51
C SER A 45 19.36 -35.34 1.59
N GLU A 46 20.30 -36.26 1.40
CA GLU A 46 21.40 -36.10 0.46
C GLU A 46 20.91 -35.84 -0.97
N LEU A 47 19.99 -36.68 -1.48
CA LEU A 47 19.41 -36.51 -2.82
C LEU A 47 18.72 -35.15 -2.97
N SER A 48 17.92 -34.76 -1.97
CA SER A 48 17.26 -33.45 -1.92
C SER A 48 18.27 -32.30 -2.02
N GLN A 49 19.36 -32.37 -1.24
CA GLN A 49 20.43 -31.38 -1.28
C GLN A 49 21.05 -31.28 -2.69
N SER A 50 21.27 -32.40 -3.40
CA SER A 50 21.79 -32.32 -4.78
C SER A 50 20.82 -31.66 -5.77
N TYR A 51 19.51 -31.84 -5.60
CA TYR A 51 18.53 -31.11 -6.42
C TYR A 51 18.54 -29.62 -6.12
N THR A 52 18.63 -29.24 -4.85
CA THR A 52 18.72 -27.83 -4.45
C THR A 52 19.97 -27.17 -5.02
N VAL A 53 21.14 -27.83 -4.91
CA VAL A 53 22.39 -27.32 -5.50
C VAL A 53 22.27 -27.20 -7.02
N GLY A 54 21.77 -28.24 -7.70
CA GLY A 54 21.61 -28.21 -9.16
C GLY A 54 20.65 -27.13 -9.66
N LYS A 55 19.55 -26.88 -8.94
CA LYS A 55 18.59 -25.81 -9.25
C LYS A 55 19.16 -24.41 -9.00
N ASN A 56 19.79 -24.20 -7.84
CA ASN A 56 20.39 -22.91 -7.50
C ASN A 56 21.52 -22.55 -8.46
N LEU A 57 22.33 -23.53 -8.86
CA LEU A 57 23.38 -23.32 -9.86
C LEU A 57 22.80 -22.94 -11.22
N ALA A 58 21.67 -23.54 -11.62
CA ALA A 58 20.97 -23.18 -12.86
C ALA A 58 20.42 -21.75 -12.81
N LEU A 59 19.82 -21.37 -11.67
CA LEU A 59 19.30 -20.01 -11.44
C LEU A 59 20.41 -18.98 -11.45
N GLU A 60 21.48 -19.19 -10.68
CA GLU A 60 22.64 -18.28 -10.64
C GLU A 60 23.26 -18.10 -12.04
N ALA A 61 23.41 -19.20 -12.78
CA ALA A 61 23.92 -19.15 -14.15
C ALA A 61 22.97 -18.39 -15.08
N MET A 62 21.65 -18.56 -14.96
CA MET A 62 20.67 -17.84 -15.78
C MET A 62 20.61 -16.34 -15.44
N GLU A 63 20.65 -15.98 -14.16
CA GLU A 63 20.65 -14.58 -13.73
C GLU A 63 21.94 -13.86 -14.17
N ARG A 64 23.08 -14.56 -14.22
CA ARG A 64 24.30 -13.99 -14.80
C ARG A 64 24.14 -13.66 -16.29
N VAL A 65 23.41 -14.48 -17.05
CA VAL A 65 23.12 -14.18 -18.45
C VAL A 65 22.18 -12.98 -18.55
N ARG A 66 21.12 -12.93 -17.72
CA ARG A 66 20.13 -11.84 -17.71
C ARG A 66 20.69 -10.51 -17.23
N GLY A 67 21.72 -10.53 -16.39
CA GLY A 67 22.39 -9.33 -15.89
C GLY A 67 23.26 -8.61 -16.92
N LEU A 68 23.38 -9.13 -18.14
CA LEU A 68 24.15 -8.54 -19.22
C LEU A 68 23.22 -7.90 -20.26
N PRO A 69 23.63 -6.77 -20.87
CA PRO A 69 22.90 -6.20 -22.00
C PRO A 69 22.87 -7.19 -23.16
N TYR A 70 21.79 -7.18 -23.94
CA TYR A 70 21.64 -8.10 -25.07
C TYR A 70 22.75 -7.92 -26.11
N TYR A 71 22.94 -6.68 -26.58
CA TYR A 71 23.90 -6.33 -27.61
C TYR A 71 24.41 -4.90 -27.38
N ILE A 72 25.72 -4.69 -27.48
CA ILE A 72 26.35 -3.37 -27.54
C ILE A 72 27.32 -3.41 -28.71
N SER A 73 27.15 -2.51 -29.68
CA SER A 73 28.04 -2.44 -30.85
C SER A 73 29.52 -2.31 -30.43
N TYR A 74 30.37 -3.16 -31.00
CA TYR A 74 31.81 -3.14 -30.77
C TYR A 74 32.43 -1.74 -31.00
N SER A 75 33.07 -1.19 -29.96
CA SER A 75 33.87 0.04 -30.03
C SER A 75 35.31 -0.21 -29.57
N ALA A 76 36.30 0.33 -30.30
CA ALA A 76 37.71 0.11 -30.02
C ALA A 76 38.22 0.75 -28.71
N GLN A 77 37.49 1.70 -28.13
CA GLN A 77 37.92 2.45 -26.93
C GLN A 77 37.23 2.04 -25.63
N ALA A 78 36.11 1.31 -25.66
CA ALA A 78 35.42 0.85 -24.45
C ALA A 78 34.70 -0.48 -24.72
N LYS A 79 35.41 -1.60 -24.54
CA LYS A 79 34.82 -2.93 -24.67
C LYS A 79 33.92 -3.22 -23.48
N ARG A 80 32.64 -2.86 -23.59
CA ARG A 80 31.59 -3.35 -22.68
C ARG A 80 31.25 -4.79 -23.10
N VAL A 81 31.04 -5.66 -22.12
CA VAL A 81 30.76 -7.08 -22.35
C VAL A 81 29.25 -7.28 -22.39
N ASP A 82 28.74 -7.85 -23.48
CA ASP A 82 27.32 -8.19 -23.65
C ASP A 82 27.06 -9.71 -23.64
N VAL A 83 25.79 -10.11 -23.80
CA VAL A 83 25.40 -11.53 -23.87
C VAL A 83 26.03 -12.25 -25.08
N LEU A 84 26.08 -11.58 -26.23
CA LEU A 84 26.55 -12.18 -27.48
C LEU A 84 28.07 -12.37 -27.48
N ASP A 85 28.82 -11.46 -26.89
CA ASP A 85 30.27 -11.54 -26.67
C ASP A 85 30.67 -12.79 -25.88
N LEU A 86 29.91 -13.10 -24.83
CA LEU A 86 30.24 -14.19 -23.92
C LEU A 86 29.65 -15.52 -24.37
N TYR A 87 28.38 -15.52 -24.76
CA TYR A 87 27.60 -16.73 -24.98
C TYR A 87 27.34 -17.04 -26.45
N TYR A 88 27.74 -16.17 -27.40
CA TYR A 88 27.76 -16.46 -28.84
C TYR A 88 29.00 -15.83 -29.54
N PRO A 89 30.24 -16.11 -29.10
CA PRO A 89 31.46 -15.45 -29.60
C PRO A 89 31.88 -15.87 -31.02
N LYS A 90 31.17 -16.74 -31.71
CA LYS A 90 31.51 -17.12 -33.09
C LYS A 90 30.33 -17.77 -33.78
N PHE A 91 30.35 -17.74 -35.12
CA PHE A 91 29.44 -18.50 -35.96
C PHE A 91 29.33 -19.97 -35.52
N ALA A 92 28.08 -20.44 -35.40
CA ALA A 92 27.74 -21.84 -35.20
C ALA A 92 26.90 -22.34 -36.38
N ALA A 93 27.42 -23.33 -37.12
CA ALA A 93 26.77 -23.87 -38.32
C ALA A 93 25.38 -24.50 -38.09
N GLY A 94 25.04 -24.83 -36.84
CA GLY A 94 23.73 -25.34 -36.44
C GLY A 94 22.79 -24.28 -35.84
N GLY A 95 23.16 -23.00 -35.85
CA GLY A 95 22.40 -21.89 -35.27
C GLY A 95 22.46 -21.78 -33.74
N THR A 96 22.71 -22.89 -33.04
CA THR A 96 22.95 -22.91 -31.59
C THR A 96 24.44 -22.94 -31.28
N PHE A 97 24.91 -21.99 -30.47
CA PHE A 97 26.23 -22.02 -29.86
C PHE A 97 26.14 -22.65 -28.48
N THR A 98 26.90 -23.71 -28.25
CA THR A 98 26.91 -24.45 -26.99
C THR A 98 28.24 -24.27 -26.26
N THR A 99 28.18 -23.81 -25.02
CA THR A 99 29.33 -23.80 -24.10
C THR A 99 29.04 -24.71 -22.93
N THR A 100 29.93 -25.66 -22.64
CA THR A 100 29.83 -26.50 -21.45
C THR A 100 30.94 -26.15 -20.46
N CYS A 101 30.54 -25.95 -19.23
CA CYS A 101 31.37 -25.56 -18.09
C CYS A 101 31.32 -26.66 -17.03
N ASP A 102 32.48 -27.06 -16.56
CA ASP A 102 32.74 -28.01 -15.50
C ASP A 102 33.94 -27.54 -14.68
N VAL A 103 34.37 -28.35 -13.71
CA VAL A 103 35.53 -28.04 -12.85
C VAL A 103 36.84 -27.83 -13.62
N THR A 104 36.95 -28.33 -14.86
CA THR A 104 38.17 -28.25 -15.69
C THR A 104 38.12 -27.17 -16.77
N THR A 105 36.94 -26.66 -17.11
CA THR A 105 36.70 -25.75 -18.24
C THR A 105 36.44 -24.30 -17.82
N THR A 106 36.85 -23.92 -16.60
CA THR A 106 36.69 -22.57 -16.01
C THR A 106 37.44 -21.45 -16.76
N ALA A 107 38.23 -21.77 -17.79
CA ALA A 107 38.95 -20.80 -18.60
C ALA A 107 38.08 -20.05 -19.62
N ALA A 108 36.87 -20.54 -19.94
CA ALA A 108 35.97 -19.82 -20.85
C ALA A 108 35.28 -18.64 -20.12
N PRO A 109 35.25 -17.42 -20.70
CA PRO A 109 34.66 -16.23 -20.06
C PRO A 109 33.19 -16.40 -19.62
N ALA A 110 32.43 -17.20 -20.37
CA ALA A 110 31.04 -17.56 -20.10
C ALA A 110 30.84 -18.43 -18.85
N CYS A 111 31.88 -19.13 -18.40
CA CYS A 111 31.76 -20.11 -17.33
C CYS A 111 31.67 -19.48 -15.93
N PRO A 112 30.81 -20.01 -15.04
CA PRO A 112 30.83 -19.66 -13.62
C PRO A 112 32.21 -19.91 -13.00
N LYS A 113 32.67 -19.01 -12.13
CA LYS A 113 33.97 -19.16 -11.46
C LYS A 113 34.04 -20.37 -10.53
N ARG A 114 32.91 -20.87 -10.06
CA ARG A 114 32.81 -22.02 -9.14
C ARG A 114 31.69 -22.95 -9.60
N VAL A 115 32.05 -24.01 -10.32
CA VAL A 115 31.15 -25.14 -10.58
C VAL A 115 31.49 -26.24 -9.57
N PRO A 116 30.54 -26.73 -8.75
CA PRO A 116 30.82 -27.81 -7.80
C PRO A 116 31.25 -29.11 -8.50
N GLU A 117 32.08 -29.90 -7.84
CA GLU A 117 32.53 -31.20 -8.35
C GLU A 117 31.34 -32.13 -8.62
N GLY A 118 31.36 -32.81 -9.77
CA GLY A 118 30.26 -33.69 -10.21
C GLY A 118 29.08 -32.97 -10.87
N TYR A 119 29.13 -31.64 -11.01
CA TYR A 119 28.15 -30.84 -11.77
C TYR A 119 28.79 -30.30 -13.06
N SER A 120 27.98 -30.14 -14.10
CA SER A 120 28.31 -29.38 -15.30
C SER A 120 27.18 -28.46 -15.69
N VAL A 121 27.50 -27.30 -16.24
CA VAL A 121 26.57 -26.26 -16.69
C VAL A 121 26.76 -26.07 -18.19
N THR A 122 25.72 -26.28 -18.97
CA THR A 122 25.72 -26.07 -20.42
C THR A 122 24.85 -24.87 -20.76
N PHE A 123 25.41 -23.91 -21.50
CA PHE A 123 24.71 -22.77 -22.08
C PHE A 123 24.50 -23.04 -23.56
N ASP A 124 23.24 -23.05 -24.01
CA ASP A 124 22.86 -23.15 -25.40
C ASP A 124 22.22 -21.81 -25.82
N ALA A 125 22.91 -21.08 -26.69
CA ALA A 125 22.48 -19.78 -27.20
C ALA A 125 22.06 -19.92 -28.67
N THR A 126 20.82 -19.60 -29.01
CA THR A 126 20.27 -19.77 -30.36
C THR A 126 19.56 -18.51 -30.80
N PHE A 127 19.95 -17.90 -31.92
CA PHE A 127 19.14 -16.83 -32.49
C PHE A 127 17.80 -17.40 -32.92
N VAL A 128 16.71 -16.69 -32.66
CA VAL A 128 15.37 -17.13 -33.06
C VAL A 128 14.63 -16.00 -33.76
N THR A 129 13.73 -16.38 -34.65
CA THR A 129 12.79 -15.46 -35.28
C THR A 129 11.39 -15.74 -34.78
N PRO A 130 10.64 -14.70 -34.36
CA PRO A 130 9.25 -14.89 -33.95
C PRO A 130 8.38 -15.18 -35.18
N GLY A 131 7.44 -16.08 -35.01
CA GLY A 131 6.41 -16.43 -35.98
C GLY A 131 5.13 -16.85 -35.27
N GLY A 132 4.18 -17.37 -36.05
CA GLY A 132 2.87 -17.76 -35.54
C GLY A 132 1.88 -16.59 -35.57
N ASN A 133 0.85 -16.67 -34.74
CA ASN A 133 -0.19 -15.64 -34.63
C ASN A 133 -0.26 -15.12 -33.18
N ALA A 134 -1.11 -14.12 -32.93
CA ALA A 134 -1.27 -13.50 -31.61
C ALA A 134 -1.62 -14.50 -30.49
N LEU A 135 -2.16 -15.68 -30.82
CA LEU A 135 -2.58 -16.71 -29.86
C LEU A 135 -1.54 -17.81 -29.66
N ASN A 136 -0.62 -18.01 -30.61
CA ASN A 136 0.41 -19.04 -30.59
C ASN A 136 1.70 -18.48 -31.17
N GLN A 137 2.52 -17.86 -30.32
CA GLN A 137 3.88 -17.45 -30.70
C GLN A 137 4.77 -18.68 -30.86
N THR A 138 5.38 -18.83 -32.04
CA THR A 138 6.36 -19.87 -32.32
C THR A 138 7.72 -19.23 -32.58
N TYR A 139 8.81 -19.85 -32.12
CA TYR A 139 10.17 -19.35 -32.32
C TYR A 139 10.95 -20.33 -33.19
N ALA A 140 11.37 -19.88 -34.38
CA ALA A 140 12.17 -20.69 -35.30
C ALA A 140 13.66 -20.35 -35.16
N PRO A 141 14.56 -21.34 -34.99
CA PRO A 141 15.99 -21.12 -34.96
C PRO A 141 16.50 -20.42 -36.23
N LEU A 142 17.35 -19.41 -36.06
CA LEU A 142 18.02 -18.69 -37.11
C LEU A 142 19.53 -18.92 -36.98
N ALA A 143 20.18 -19.35 -38.05
CA ALA A 143 21.63 -19.45 -38.07
C ALA A 143 22.28 -18.08 -38.28
N ALA A 144 23.30 -17.76 -37.49
CA ALA A 144 24.11 -16.57 -37.73
C ALA A 144 24.84 -16.69 -39.09
N PRO A 145 25.07 -15.59 -39.83
CA PRO A 145 25.94 -15.61 -41.00
C PRO A 145 27.35 -16.10 -40.64
N SER A 146 28.03 -16.78 -41.56
CA SER A 146 29.43 -17.21 -41.36
C SER A 146 30.41 -16.06 -41.19
N THR A 147 29.99 -14.84 -41.53
CA THR A 147 30.74 -13.59 -41.37
C THR A 147 30.57 -12.95 -39.99
N TYR A 148 29.66 -13.45 -39.14
CA TYR A 148 29.41 -12.89 -37.81
C TYR A 148 30.63 -13.01 -36.90
N ARG A 149 31.03 -11.87 -36.31
CA ARG A 149 32.17 -11.74 -35.41
C ARG A 149 31.93 -10.66 -34.35
N TRP A 150 31.75 -11.08 -33.10
CA TRP A 150 31.64 -10.21 -31.93
C TRP A 150 32.81 -9.23 -31.74
N ASP A 151 34.01 -9.58 -32.25
CA ASP A 151 35.22 -8.79 -32.07
C ASP A 151 35.49 -7.80 -33.21
N SER A 152 34.46 -7.41 -33.97
CA SER A 152 34.60 -6.58 -35.18
C SER A 152 33.47 -5.58 -35.34
N ALA A 153 33.79 -4.28 -35.40
CA ALA A 153 32.82 -3.20 -35.57
C ALA A 153 31.89 -3.35 -36.80
N THR A 154 32.31 -4.08 -37.84
CA THR A 154 31.55 -4.26 -39.09
C THR A 154 30.85 -5.62 -39.19
N ALA A 155 31.14 -6.55 -38.27
CA ALA A 155 30.63 -7.93 -38.29
C ALA A 155 29.97 -8.35 -36.97
N ASP A 156 30.00 -7.48 -35.97
CA ASP A 156 29.28 -7.56 -34.71
C ASP A 156 27.89 -6.94 -34.87
N ILE A 157 27.08 -7.54 -35.75
CA ILE A 157 25.67 -7.16 -35.94
C ILE A 157 24.85 -8.44 -35.69
N PRO A 158 23.94 -8.43 -34.70
CA PRO A 158 23.17 -9.63 -34.38
C PRO A 158 22.24 -10.01 -35.54
N PRO A 159 22.18 -11.30 -35.93
CA PRO A 159 21.32 -11.79 -37.01
C PRO A 159 19.82 -11.65 -36.74
N SER A 160 19.43 -11.63 -35.46
CA SER A 160 18.07 -11.42 -34.97
C SER A 160 18.14 -10.54 -33.73
N GLN A 161 17.03 -9.88 -33.39
CA GLN A 161 16.90 -9.13 -32.13
C GLN A 161 16.54 -10.04 -30.95
N ILE A 162 16.34 -11.35 -31.15
CA ILE A 162 15.94 -12.30 -30.12
C ILE A 162 16.91 -13.50 -30.09
N LEU A 163 17.34 -13.86 -28.89
CA LEU A 163 18.16 -15.02 -28.57
C LEU A 163 17.42 -15.92 -27.58
N GLU A 164 17.17 -17.18 -27.93
CA GLU A 164 16.80 -18.23 -26.97
C GLU A 164 18.07 -18.66 -26.22
N MET A 165 18.04 -18.52 -24.91
CA MET A 165 19.07 -19.02 -24.00
C MET A 165 18.51 -20.19 -23.19
N ALA A 166 19.18 -21.34 -23.27
CA ALA A 166 18.92 -22.47 -22.39
C ALA A 166 20.13 -22.77 -21.52
N VAL A 167 19.92 -22.80 -20.20
CA VAL A 167 20.93 -23.20 -19.22
C VAL A 167 20.56 -24.57 -18.70
N THR A 168 21.39 -25.57 -18.96
CA THR A 168 21.20 -26.95 -18.51
C THR A 168 22.29 -27.33 -17.51
N VAL A 169 21.91 -27.60 -16.27
CA VAL A 169 22.81 -28.16 -15.26
C VAL A 169 22.63 -29.68 -15.22
N LYS A 170 23.71 -30.44 -15.36
CA LYS A 170 23.73 -31.90 -15.23
C LYS A 170 24.61 -32.30 -14.07
N TRP A 171 24.22 -33.34 -13.34
CA TRP A 171 25.06 -33.96 -12.31
C TRP A 171 24.75 -35.45 -12.21
N THR A 172 25.71 -36.23 -11.73
CA THR A 172 25.54 -37.68 -11.55
C THR A 172 25.48 -38.01 -10.07
N ARG A 173 24.44 -38.72 -9.64
CA ARG A 173 24.35 -39.26 -8.28
C ARG A 173 23.82 -40.69 -8.30
N ALA A 174 24.46 -41.58 -7.53
CA ALA A 174 24.13 -43.00 -7.46
C ALA A 174 24.05 -43.67 -8.86
N GLY A 175 24.97 -43.32 -9.77
CA GLY A 175 25.00 -43.85 -11.14
C GLY A 175 23.91 -43.31 -12.08
N GLN A 176 23.03 -42.43 -11.62
CA GLN A 176 22.01 -41.79 -12.46
C GLN A 176 22.37 -40.32 -12.74
N THR A 177 22.37 -39.95 -14.01
CA THR A 177 22.48 -38.54 -14.44
C THR A 177 21.15 -37.83 -14.22
N LYS A 178 21.17 -36.72 -13.49
CA LYS A 178 20.06 -35.80 -13.28
C LYS A 178 20.32 -34.52 -14.06
N ARG A 179 19.25 -33.80 -14.40
CA ARG A 179 19.33 -32.53 -15.12
C ARG A 179 18.29 -31.52 -14.63
N SER A 180 18.65 -30.25 -14.64
CA SER A 180 17.75 -29.11 -14.49
C SER A 180 17.98 -28.18 -15.67
N GLN A 181 16.91 -27.76 -16.36
CA GLN A 181 17.02 -26.89 -17.53
C GLN A 181 16.13 -25.67 -17.31
N LEU A 182 16.70 -24.49 -17.53
CA LEU A 182 15.98 -23.22 -17.60
C LEU A 182 16.09 -22.70 -19.04
N LYS A 183 14.99 -22.14 -19.55
CA LYS A 183 14.94 -21.49 -20.86
C LYS A 183 14.42 -20.08 -20.70
N THR A 184 14.99 -19.13 -21.45
CA THR A 184 14.55 -17.74 -21.50
C THR A 184 14.79 -17.18 -22.89
N LEU A 185 14.00 -16.18 -23.27
CA LEU A 185 14.28 -15.33 -24.43
C LEU A 185 14.98 -14.06 -23.96
N LEU A 186 16.01 -13.65 -24.67
CA LEU A 186 16.77 -12.43 -24.44
C LEU A 186 16.66 -11.58 -25.70
N SER A 187 16.48 -10.28 -25.54
CA SER A 187 16.31 -9.35 -26.66
C SER A 187 16.71 -7.95 -26.22
N ASP A 188 17.22 -7.14 -27.14
CA ASP A 188 17.31 -5.69 -26.96
C ASP A 188 15.91 -5.08 -27.10
N ARG A 189 15.02 -5.48 -26.19
CA ARG A 189 13.77 -4.74 -25.99
C ARG A 189 14.18 -3.55 -25.15
N LYS A 190 14.23 -2.36 -25.77
CA LYS A 190 13.89 -1.15 -25.02
C LYS A 190 12.62 -1.49 -24.25
N PHE A 191 12.63 -1.31 -22.92
CA PHE A 191 11.37 -1.37 -22.17
C PHE A 191 10.39 -0.51 -22.95
N GLY A 192 9.31 -1.12 -23.45
CA GLY A 192 8.33 -0.38 -24.23
C GLY A 192 7.94 0.86 -23.44
N GLU A 193 7.79 1.98 -24.13
CA GLU A 193 7.13 3.13 -23.53
C GLU A 193 5.80 2.66 -22.93
N VAL A 194 5.39 3.32 -21.85
CA VAL A 194 4.11 3.04 -21.22
C VAL A 194 3.03 3.24 -22.29
N THR A 195 2.36 2.16 -22.68
CA THR A 195 1.27 2.23 -23.67
C THR A 195 -0.08 2.43 -22.98
N VAL A 196 -0.21 1.92 -21.76
CA VAL A 196 -1.37 2.14 -20.89
C VAL A 196 -0.86 2.38 -19.48
N ARG A 197 -1.43 3.39 -18.82
CA ARG A 197 -1.27 3.56 -17.38
C ARG A 197 -2.54 4.15 -16.80
N GLY A 198 -3.06 3.52 -15.77
CA GLY A 198 -4.16 4.05 -14.99
C GLY A 198 -3.76 4.06 -13.52
N SER A 199 -3.84 5.22 -12.87
CA SER A 199 -3.71 5.34 -11.43
C SER A 199 -4.92 6.07 -10.85
N GLY A 200 -5.59 5.46 -9.88
CA GLY A 200 -6.64 6.10 -9.08
C GLY A 200 -6.26 6.03 -7.62
N LYS A 201 -6.20 7.17 -6.92
CA LYS A 201 -5.64 7.26 -5.57
C LYS A 201 -6.50 8.07 -4.63
N ILE A 202 -6.66 7.55 -3.41
CA ILE A 202 -7.18 8.21 -2.23
C ILE A 202 -6.02 8.26 -1.23
N ASP A 203 -5.40 9.43 -1.07
CA ASP A 203 -4.36 9.60 -0.04
C ASP A 203 -4.99 9.52 1.35
N TYR A 204 -6.08 10.26 1.54
CA TYR A 204 -6.94 10.20 2.72
C TYR A 204 -8.37 10.64 2.38
N GLY A 205 -9.38 9.98 2.95
CA GLY A 205 -10.72 10.51 3.02
C GLY A 205 -10.84 11.56 4.14
N ILE A 206 -10.28 11.25 5.32
CA ILE A 206 -10.06 12.20 6.41
C ILE A 206 -8.65 11.98 6.99
N ASP A 207 -7.95 13.06 7.30
CA ASP A 207 -6.69 13.08 8.06
C ASP A 207 -6.86 14.02 9.26
N VAL A 208 -6.77 13.47 10.48
CA VAL A 208 -6.85 14.23 11.75
C VAL A 208 -5.50 14.18 12.43
N ARG A 209 -4.98 15.35 12.84
CA ARG A 209 -3.71 15.47 13.56
C ARG A 209 -3.87 16.28 14.82
N THR A 210 -3.18 15.86 15.88
CA THR A 210 -3.10 16.58 17.15
C THR A 210 -1.90 16.11 17.97
N GLY A 211 -1.35 17.01 18.77
CA GLY A 211 -0.19 16.78 19.63
C GLY A 211 -0.55 16.58 21.10
N TYR A 212 0.34 15.89 21.80
CA TYR A 212 0.27 15.68 23.24
C TYR A 212 1.63 16.00 23.86
N VAL A 213 1.61 16.42 25.12
CA VAL A 213 2.79 16.55 25.95
C VAL A 213 2.59 15.78 27.24
N ASP A 214 3.51 14.87 27.51
CA ASP A 214 3.49 14.05 28.71
C ASP A 214 3.98 14.83 29.96
N PRO A 215 3.79 14.29 31.18
CA PRO A 215 4.24 14.96 32.41
C PRO A 215 5.75 15.22 32.49
N THR A 216 6.57 14.55 31.66
CA THR A 216 8.01 14.78 31.57
C THR A 216 8.37 15.91 30.60
N GLY A 217 7.38 16.42 29.85
CA GLY A 217 7.55 17.45 28.85
C GLY A 217 7.86 16.91 27.45
N ALA A 218 7.87 15.60 27.25
CA ALA A 218 8.10 15.03 25.92
C ALA A 218 6.83 15.12 25.06
N SER A 219 7.02 15.52 23.80
CA SER A 219 5.93 15.74 22.85
C SER A 219 5.68 14.52 21.97
N SER A 220 4.44 14.29 21.60
CA SER A 220 4.02 13.27 20.64
C SER A 220 2.98 13.84 19.68
N LEU A 221 2.86 13.24 18.50
CA LEU A 221 1.90 13.60 17.47
C LEU A 221 1.08 12.38 17.10
N LEU A 222 -0.25 12.52 17.19
CA LEU A 222 -1.20 11.57 16.64
C LEU A 222 -1.55 11.99 15.22
N THR A 223 -1.55 11.02 14.31
CA THR A 223 -2.17 11.10 12.98
C THR A 223 -3.19 9.98 12.85
N ALA A 224 -4.45 10.34 12.65
CA ALA A 224 -5.54 9.42 12.39
C ALA A 224 -6.02 9.61 10.95
N THR A 225 -5.78 8.61 10.10
CA THR A 225 -6.13 8.62 8.69
C THR A 225 -7.25 7.63 8.44
N ALA A 226 -8.37 8.09 7.88
CA ALA A 226 -9.46 7.24 7.42
C ALA A 226 -9.52 7.21 5.89
N GLY A 227 -9.52 6.01 5.35
CA GLY A 227 -9.61 5.74 3.93
C GLY A 227 -8.33 6.04 3.16
N ASN A 228 -7.62 5.00 2.73
CA ASN A 228 -6.49 5.11 1.81
C ASN A 228 -6.62 3.99 0.77
N SER A 229 -6.47 4.32 -0.51
CA SER A 229 -6.68 3.35 -1.58
C SER A 229 -5.88 3.74 -2.81
N GLU A 230 -5.29 2.78 -3.50
CA GLU A 230 -4.54 2.99 -4.74
C GLU A 230 -4.77 1.84 -5.71
N ALA A 231 -5.41 2.17 -6.82
CA ALA A 231 -5.54 1.32 -8.00
C ALA A 231 -4.46 1.70 -9.00
N LEU A 232 -3.64 0.74 -9.43
CA LEU A 232 -2.60 0.96 -10.41
C LEU A 232 -2.61 -0.14 -11.47
N VAL A 233 -2.81 0.25 -12.72
CA VAL A 233 -2.67 -0.61 -13.90
C VAL A 233 -1.63 -0.02 -14.84
N GLU A 234 -0.79 -0.87 -15.41
CA GLU A 234 0.24 -0.44 -16.35
C GLU A 234 0.45 -1.50 -17.42
N SER A 235 0.52 -1.09 -18.68
CA SER A 235 0.97 -1.93 -19.80
C SER A 235 2.20 -1.29 -20.44
N LYS A 236 3.27 -2.09 -20.49
CA LYS A 236 4.49 -1.81 -21.25
C LYS A 236 4.69 -2.96 -22.23
N THR A 237 5.72 -3.77 -21.99
CA THR A 237 5.90 -5.09 -22.62
C THR A 237 5.03 -6.19 -21.99
N THR A 238 4.56 -5.96 -20.76
CA THR A 238 3.67 -6.83 -20.00
C THR A 238 2.70 -5.95 -19.24
N SER A 239 1.50 -6.47 -18.99
CA SER A 239 0.50 -5.76 -18.21
C SER A 239 0.57 -6.17 -16.74
N THR A 240 0.50 -5.18 -15.85
CA THR A 240 0.47 -5.33 -14.41
C THR A 240 -0.76 -4.63 -13.85
N ALA A 241 -1.30 -5.17 -12.76
CA ALA A 241 -2.41 -4.60 -12.02
C ALA A 241 -2.15 -4.81 -10.53
N ASN A 242 -2.29 -3.74 -9.76
CA ASN A 242 -2.09 -3.70 -8.32
C ASN A 242 -3.22 -2.91 -7.69
N GLU A 243 -3.71 -3.39 -6.55
CA GLU A 243 -4.66 -2.68 -5.72
C GLU A 243 -4.15 -2.72 -4.28
N THR A 244 -4.10 -1.57 -3.63
CA THR A 244 -3.82 -1.45 -2.21
C THR A 244 -4.94 -0.67 -1.55
N VAL A 245 -5.60 -1.27 -0.56
CA VAL A 245 -6.69 -0.64 0.18
C VAL A 245 -6.40 -0.74 1.67
N ARG A 246 -6.58 0.37 2.40
CA ARG A 246 -6.54 0.43 3.86
C ARG A 246 -7.66 1.35 4.37
N ALA A 247 -8.55 0.79 5.18
CA ALA A 247 -9.72 1.51 5.67
C ALA A 247 -9.38 2.57 6.74
N ALA A 248 -8.41 2.31 7.62
CA ALA A 248 -7.97 3.28 8.63
C ALA A 248 -6.56 3.00 9.15
N GLU A 249 -5.90 4.04 9.66
CA GLU A 249 -4.62 3.97 10.37
C GLU A 249 -4.61 5.03 11.50
N LEU A 250 -4.31 4.62 12.73
CA LEU A 250 -4.06 5.52 13.85
C LEU A 250 -2.61 5.36 14.28
N ARG A 251 -1.82 6.42 14.15
CA ARG A 251 -0.39 6.39 14.42
C ARG A 251 0.00 7.49 15.39
N LEU A 252 0.61 7.09 16.51
CA LEU A 252 1.15 7.98 17.51
C LEU A 252 2.68 7.91 17.48
N VAL A 253 3.32 9.04 17.22
CA VAL A 253 4.77 9.14 17.03
C VAL A 253 5.34 10.14 18.03
N GLU A 254 6.51 9.86 18.56
CA GLU A 254 7.28 10.83 19.35
C GLU A 254 7.71 12.01 18.48
N VAL A 255 7.68 13.23 19.01
CA VAL A 255 8.27 14.40 18.36
C VAL A 255 9.65 14.62 18.98
N PRO A 256 10.74 14.31 18.27
CA PRO A 256 12.07 14.49 18.82
C PRO A 256 12.39 15.96 19.06
N ALA A 257 13.20 16.25 20.07
CA ALA A 257 13.71 17.61 20.32
C ALA A 257 14.57 18.14 19.16
N ASP A 258 15.20 17.24 18.39
CA ASP A 258 15.89 17.56 17.14
C ASP A 258 14.91 17.42 15.95
N PRO A 259 14.55 18.51 15.26
CA PRO A 259 13.60 18.46 14.15
C PRO A 259 14.11 17.68 12.93
N SER A 260 15.41 17.33 12.88
CA SER A 260 15.99 16.49 11.83
C SER A 260 15.94 14.99 12.14
N ALA A 261 15.63 14.62 13.39
CA ALA A 261 15.48 13.23 13.79
C ALA A 261 14.08 12.70 13.45
N VAL A 262 14.00 11.41 13.10
CA VAL A 262 12.72 10.73 12.89
C VAL A 262 12.21 10.22 14.23
N GLY A 263 10.99 10.61 14.58
CA GLY A 263 10.28 10.14 15.76
C GLY A 263 10.06 8.63 15.75
N ALA A 264 10.19 8.00 16.92
CA ALA A 264 9.84 6.60 17.10
C ALA A 264 8.32 6.43 17.22
N ASP A 265 7.78 5.34 16.67
CA ASP A 265 6.38 4.98 16.87
C ASP A 265 6.15 4.60 18.34
N ILE A 266 5.22 5.31 18.99
CA ILE A 266 4.77 5.01 20.36
C ILE A 266 3.67 3.96 20.33
N ALA A 267 2.72 4.12 19.40
CA ALA A 267 1.62 3.19 19.20
C ALA A 267 1.10 3.27 17.75
N LEU A 268 0.63 2.14 17.23
CA LEU A 268 0.05 2.01 15.89
C LEU A 268 -1.16 1.07 15.95
N VAL A 269 -2.23 1.49 15.31
CA VAL A 269 -3.43 0.69 15.05
C VAL A 269 -3.69 0.74 13.54
N GLU A 270 -3.67 -0.42 12.89
CA GLU A 270 -4.03 -0.57 11.48
C GLU A 270 -5.40 -1.23 11.39
N GLY A 271 -6.33 -0.59 10.67
CA GLY A 271 -7.62 -1.18 10.31
C GLY A 271 -7.47 -2.24 9.21
N ALA A 272 -8.61 -2.67 8.65
CA ALA A 272 -8.64 -3.61 7.54
C ALA A 272 -7.79 -3.11 6.36
N LYS A 273 -6.97 -4.02 5.83
CA LYS A 273 -6.00 -3.76 4.77
C LYS A 273 -5.95 -4.96 3.84
N SER A 274 -5.96 -4.69 2.54
CA SER A 274 -5.72 -5.69 1.50
C SER A 274 -4.75 -5.15 0.47
N ILE A 275 -3.84 -6.00 0.04
CA ILE A 275 -2.87 -5.70 -1.01
C ILE A 275 -2.90 -6.89 -1.94
N VAL A 276 -3.24 -6.64 -3.20
CA VAL A 276 -3.28 -7.67 -4.24
C VAL A 276 -2.50 -7.22 -5.47
N HIS A 277 -1.85 -8.19 -6.09
CA HIS A 277 -1.04 -8.01 -7.29
C HIS A 277 -1.38 -9.17 -8.24
N ALA A 278 -1.59 -8.91 -9.53
CA ALA A 278 -1.73 -10.00 -10.51
C ALA A 278 -0.35 -10.69 -10.73
N PRO A 279 -0.19 -12.04 -10.66
CA PRO A 279 -0.87 -13.03 -11.54
C PRO A 279 -1.18 -14.45 -10.94
N PRO A 280 -2.21 -15.24 -11.36
CA PRO A 280 -3.33 -14.97 -12.28
C PRO A 280 -4.47 -14.21 -11.57
N ASN A 281 -5.57 -13.89 -12.30
CA ASN A 281 -6.77 -13.23 -11.77
C ASN A 281 -7.09 -13.68 -10.34
N THR A 282 -7.01 -12.75 -9.40
CA THR A 282 -7.34 -13.03 -8.01
C THR A 282 -8.85 -13.09 -7.86
N SER A 283 -9.36 -13.89 -6.92
CA SER A 283 -10.75 -13.69 -6.49
C SER A 283 -10.80 -12.46 -5.59
N PRO A 284 -11.92 -11.71 -5.57
CA PRO A 284 -12.09 -10.59 -4.66
C PRO A 284 -11.75 -10.98 -3.22
N THR A 285 -10.94 -10.15 -2.56
CA THR A 285 -10.56 -10.35 -1.17
C THR A 285 -11.26 -9.36 -0.26
N ASP A 286 -11.95 -9.88 0.74
CA ASP A 286 -12.61 -9.08 1.77
C ASP A 286 -11.89 -9.30 3.10
N VAL A 287 -11.54 -8.21 3.78
CA VAL A 287 -10.91 -8.23 5.09
C VAL A 287 -11.74 -7.36 6.02
N SER A 288 -11.98 -7.82 7.24
CA SER A 288 -12.61 -7.01 8.29
C SER A 288 -11.80 -7.08 9.56
N VAL A 289 -11.63 -5.93 10.21
CA VAL A 289 -11.00 -5.81 11.52
C VAL A 289 -12.01 -5.15 12.45
N ALA A 290 -12.18 -5.71 13.65
CA ALA A 290 -13.09 -5.22 14.66
C ALA A 290 -12.65 -3.85 15.19
N ALA A 291 -13.51 -3.18 15.97
CA ALA A 291 -13.21 -1.90 16.59
C ALA A 291 -11.92 -1.94 17.43
N GLN A 292 -11.12 -0.87 17.33
CA GLN A 292 -9.84 -0.72 17.99
C GLN A 292 -9.71 0.67 18.61
N VAL A 293 -8.95 0.76 19.71
CA VAL A 293 -8.63 2.03 20.37
C VAL A 293 -7.12 2.14 20.53
N LEU A 294 -6.63 3.37 20.45
CA LEU A 294 -5.22 3.70 20.58
C LEU A 294 -4.97 4.37 21.96
N PRO A 295 -4.37 3.66 22.93
CA PRO A 295 -3.95 4.26 24.19
C PRO A 295 -2.66 5.07 24.02
N HIS A 296 -2.50 6.15 24.79
CA HIS A 296 -1.24 6.87 24.89
C HIS A 296 -0.47 6.44 26.16
N PRO A 297 0.54 5.57 26.06
CA PRO A 297 1.17 4.92 27.21
C PRO A 297 2.00 5.85 28.09
N ARG A 298 2.36 7.05 27.59
CA ARG A 298 3.15 8.05 28.34
C ARG A 298 2.31 9.13 29.03
N LEU A 299 1.00 9.19 28.79
CA LEU A 299 0.13 10.12 29.53
C LEU A 299 -0.17 9.53 30.92
N ASP A 300 -0.35 10.39 31.92
CA ASP A 300 -0.75 10.01 33.28
C ASP A 300 -2.07 10.72 33.67
N PRO A 301 -3.18 9.99 33.85
CA PRO A 301 -3.32 8.55 33.63
C PRO A 301 -3.21 8.16 32.15
N VAL A 302 -2.93 6.88 31.87
CA VAL A 302 -2.99 6.35 30.50
C VAL A 302 -4.43 6.44 29.99
N VAL A 303 -4.63 7.17 28.90
CA VAL A 303 -5.94 7.41 28.28
C VAL A 303 -5.95 6.97 26.82
N ASN A 304 -7.12 6.57 26.33
CA ASN A 304 -7.33 6.36 24.91
C ASN A 304 -7.45 7.71 24.22
N VAL A 305 -6.61 7.94 23.22
CA VAL A 305 -6.52 9.23 22.51
C VAL A 305 -7.19 9.19 21.14
N ALA A 306 -7.43 8.00 20.60
CA ALA A 306 -8.20 7.80 19.39
C ALA A 306 -8.87 6.43 19.40
N GLY A 307 -9.90 6.27 18.58
CA GLY A 307 -10.53 4.99 18.34
C GLY A 307 -11.21 4.94 16.99
N VAL A 308 -11.32 3.74 16.47
CA VAL A 308 -11.86 3.43 15.16
C VAL A 308 -12.79 2.22 15.30
N GLU A 309 -13.95 2.29 14.67
CA GLU A 309 -14.90 1.19 14.66
C GLU A 309 -14.48 0.08 13.69
N THR A 310 -15.39 -0.86 13.44
CA THR A 310 -15.14 -1.94 12.49
C THR A 310 -14.75 -1.36 11.13
N THR A 311 -13.62 -1.84 10.62
CA THR A 311 -13.06 -1.47 9.32
C THR A 311 -13.20 -2.64 8.36
N ARG A 312 -13.42 -2.35 7.07
CA ARG A 312 -13.53 -3.37 6.02
C ARG A 312 -12.83 -2.94 4.74
N THR A 313 -12.19 -3.88 4.07
CA THR A 313 -11.86 -3.78 2.64
C THR A 313 -12.77 -4.76 1.89
N GLN A 314 -13.29 -4.35 0.75
CA GLN A 314 -14.25 -5.11 -0.04
C GLN A 314 -13.91 -5.03 -1.52
N ASN A 315 -14.32 -6.04 -2.28
CA ASN A 315 -14.23 -6.05 -3.74
C ASN A 315 -12.80 -5.75 -4.24
N VAL A 316 -11.79 -6.14 -3.46
CA VAL A 316 -10.38 -5.90 -3.79
C VAL A 316 -9.97 -6.95 -4.81
N ASP A 317 -9.90 -6.55 -6.08
CA ASP A 317 -9.70 -7.43 -7.22
C ASP A 317 -8.73 -6.81 -8.24
N VAL A 318 -7.83 -7.64 -8.76
CA VAL A 318 -6.89 -7.29 -9.82
C VAL A 318 -6.85 -8.41 -10.86
N GLY A 319 -6.74 -8.01 -12.12
CA GLY A 319 -6.77 -8.94 -13.24
C GLY A 319 -5.99 -8.43 -14.44
N VAL A 320 -5.53 -9.38 -15.24
CA VAL A 320 -5.00 -9.11 -16.58
C VAL A 320 -5.63 -10.12 -17.52
N THR A 321 -6.58 -9.66 -18.32
CA THR A 321 -7.28 -10.50 -19.30
C THR A 321 -6.93 -10.02 -20.70
N ASN A 322 -6.34 -10.88 -21.53
CA ASN A 322 -5.88 -10.53 -22.88
C ASN A 322 -4.99 -9.27 -22.90
N GLU A 323 -4.04 -9.19 -21.97
CA GLU A 323 -3.15 -8.02 -21.79
C GLU A 323 -3.85 -6.72 -21.36
N LEU A 324 -5.15 -6.75 -21.05
CA LEU A 324 -5.88 -5.62 -20.50
C LEU A 324 -5.89 -5.69 -18.97
N PRO A 325 -5.18 -4.79 -18.27
CA PRO A 325 -5.17 -4.77 -16.82
C PRO A 325 -6.41 -4.08 -16.24
N SER A 326 -6.86 -4.58 -15.10
CA SER A 326 -7.92 -3.97 -14.28
C SER A 326 -7.59 -4.09 -12.79
N ALA A 327 -7.90 -3.06 -12.02
CA ALA A 327 -7.75 -3.03 -10.56
C ALA A 327 -8.94 -2.30 -9.95
N ASN A 328 -9.54 -2.87 -8.90
CA ASN A 328 -10.64 -2.25 -8.15
C ASN A 328 -10.50 -2.57 -6.68
N GLY A 329 -10.90 -1.61 -5.83
CA GLY A 329 -10.88 -1.79 -4.38
C GLY A 329 -11.83 -0.84 -3.68
N GLN A 330 -12.38 -1.29 -2.56
CA GLN A 330 -13.29 -0.51 -1.73
C GLN A 330 -12.91 -0.62 -0.25
N PHE A 331 -13.12 0.46 0.49
CA PHE A 331 -13.07 0.43 1.95
C PHE A 331 -14.37 0.94 2.56
N GLN A 332 -14.65 0.46 3.77
CA GLN A 332 -15.72 0.96 4.62
C GLN A 332 -15.19 1.11 6.06
N LEU A 333 -15.62 2.17 6.72
CA LEU A 333 -15.33 2.43 8.11
C LEU A 333 -16.63 2.68 8.86
N GLY A 334 -16.93 1.80 9.81
CA GLY A 334 -18.16 1.85 10.61
C GLY A 334 -18.98 0.57 10.50
N ASN A 335 -19.97 0.45 11.38
CA ASN A 335 -20.95 -0.63 11.35
C ASN A 335 -22.31 -0.06 10.95
N SER A 336 -22.78 -0.36 9.74
CA SER A 336 -24.09 0.08 9.25
C SER A 336 -25.20 -0.21 10.26
N GLY A 337 -25.94 0.81 10.69
CA GLY A 337 -27.02 0.69 11.66
C GLY A 337 -26.57 0.73 13.13
N SER A 338 -25.28 0.97 13.40
CA SER A 338 -24.78 1.26 14.75
C SER A 338 -25.05 2.71 15.11
N ALA A 339 -25.14 3.01 16.41
CA ALA A 339 -25.17 4.38 16.92
C ALA A 339 -23.79 4.80 17.47
N THR A 340 -22.74 4.03 17.19
CA THR A 340 -21.39 4.29 17.66
C THR A 340 -20.62 5.22 16.72
N ASP A 341 -19.60 5.87 17.25
CA ASP A 341 -18.75 6.80 16.50
C ASP A 341 -17.72 6.03 15.67
N ASP A 342 -17.76 6.20 14.35
CA ASP A 342 -16.93 5.42 13.41
C ASP A 342 -15.43 5.69 13.57
N LEU A 343 -15.08 6.94 13.88
CA LEU A 343 -13.73 7.41 14.19
C LEU A 343 -13.84 8.54 15.20
N TRP A 344 -12.99 8.55 16.22
CA TRP A 344 -12.91 9.68 17.14
C TRP A 344 -11.48 9.96 17.56
N VAL A 345 -11.19 11.23 17.85
CA VAL A 345 -9.90 11.71 18.35
C VAL A 345 -10.12 12.64 19.54
N ALA A 346 -9.40 12.37 20.62
CA ALA A 346 -9.44 13.12 21.87
C ALA A 346 -8.08 13.81 22.09
N PRO A 347 -7.92 15.08 21.66
CA PRO A 347 -6.69 15.83 21.89
C PRO A 347 -6.48 16.07 23.39
N GLN A 348 -5.29 16.50 23.77
CA GLN A 348 -5.04 16.93 25.15
C GLN A 348 -5.83 18.22 25.43
N VAL A 349 -6.69 18.17 26.44
CA VAL A 349 -7.52 19.31 26.85
C VAL A 349 -7.13 19.75 28.25
N ASP A 350 -6.79 21.03 28.40
CA ASP A 350 -6.54 21.66 29.69
C ASP A 350 -7.85 22.16 30.31
N THR A 351 -7.97 22.14 31.63
CA THR A 351 -9.23 22.50 32.32
C THR A 351 -9.58 23.97 32.11
N ASP A 352 -8.60 24.87 32.14
CA ASP A 352 -8.84 26.30 31.96
C ASP A 352 -9.25 26.59 30.52
N ARG A 353 -8.60 25.93 29.56
CA ARG A 353 -8.98 26.03 28.13
C ARG A 353 -10.36 25.46 27.85
N ALA A 354 -10.71 24.33 28.43
CA ALA A 354 -12.05 23.75 28.30
C ALA A 354 -13.13 24.68 28.87
N LEU A 355 -12.89 25.31 30.01
CA LEU A 355 -13.82 26.25 30.63
C LEU A 355 -13.94 27.55 29.85
N LEU A 356 -12.82 28.02 29.28
CA LEU A 356 -12.77 29.21 28.44
C LEU A 356 -13.58 28.99 27.15
N LEU A 357 -13.36 27.87 26.46
CA LEU A 357 -14.03 27.50 25.22
C LEU A 357 -15.35 26.73 25.46
N LYS A 358 -15.84 26.63 26.70
CA LYS A 358 -17.08 25.91 27.06
C LYS A 358 -17.19 24.47 26.47
N LEU A 359 -16.04 23.81 26.30
CA LEU A 359 -15.93 22.49 25.70
C LEU A 359 -16.49 21.41 26.63
N ASN A 360 -17.05 20.37 26.02
CA ASN A 360 -17.48 19.17 26.73
C ASN A 360 -16.35 18.14 26.76
N THR A 361 -15.58 18.13 27.85
CA THR A 361 -14.44 17.23 28.05
C THR A 361 -14.82 15.76 28.24
N LEU A 362 -16.12 15.45 28.39
CA LEU A 362 -16.61 14.07 28.43
C LEU A 362 -16.74 13.44 27.04
N ARG A 363 -16.52 14.22 25.97
CA ARG A 363 -16.58 13.74 24.59
C ARG A 363 -15.27 14.02 23.84
N PRO A 364 -14.90 13.17 22.87
CA PRO A 364 -13.78 13.46 21.97
C PRO A 364 -14.00 14.78 21.19
N MET A 365 -12.92 15.51 20.89
CA MET A 365 -13.03 16.78 20.18
C MET A 365 -13.26 16.62 18.68
N PHE A 366 -12.93 15.46 18.12
CA PHE A 366 -13.29 15.05 16.77
C PHE A 366 -14.10 13.76 16.85
N ILE A 367 -15.27 13.76 16.21
CA ILE A 367 -16.15 12.60 16.13
C ILE A 367 -16.67 12.49 14.70
N MET A 368 -16.39 11.37 14.05
CA MET A 368 -17.07 10.94 12.84
C MET A 368 -18.18 9.97 13.22
N HIS A 369 -19.35 10.17 12.65
CA HIS A 369 -20.54 9.41 12.97
C HIS A 369 -21.38 9.25 11.71
N HIS A 370 -22.09 8.13 11.61
CA HIS A 370 -23.02 7.90 10.52
C HIS A 370 -24.48 7.99 10.95
N GLY A 371 -25.32 8.51 10.06
CA GLY A 371 -26.76 8.42 10.11
C GLY A 371 -27.25 7.14 9.47
N GLY A 372 -27.84 6.25 10.27
CA GLY A 372 -28.51 5.05 9.75
C GLY A 372 -27.54 4.04 9.13
N ALA A 373 -27.59 3.87 7.80
CA ALA A 373 -26.75 2.88 7.09
C ALA A 373 -25.50 3.49 6.42
N ASN A 374 -25.35 4.82 6.47
CA ASN A 374 -24.36 5.55 5.67
C ASN A 374 -22.99 5.64 6.36
N VAL A 375 -22.27 4.53 6.42
CA VAL A 375 -20.89 4.53 6.92
C VAL A 375 -19.95 5.25 5.95
N MET A 376 -18.81 5.74 6.45
CA MET A 376 -17.76 6.26 5.57
C MET A 376 -17.31 5.16 4.61
N SER A 377 -17.22 5.50 3.32
CA SER A 377 -16.77 4.56 2.30
C SER A 377 -15.96 5.25 1.21
N GLY A 378 -15.14 4.47 0.53
CA GLY A 378 -14.45 4.93 -0.66
C GLY A 378 -14.08 3.79 -1.57
N SER A 379 -13.81 4.14 -2.82
CA SER A 379 -13.50 3.19 -3.89
C SER A 379 -12.46 3.74 -4.84
N THR A 380 -11.53 2.89 -5.25
CA THR A 380 -10.62 3.15 -6.36
C THR A 380 -10.86 2.13 -7.46
N GLY A 381 -10.64 2.56 -8.71
CA GLY A 381 -10.79 1.72 -9.89
C GLY A 381 -9.85 2.18 -10.98
N ALA A 382 -9.32 1.24 -11.72
CA ALA A 382 -8.53 1.47 -12.92
C ALA A 382 -8.78 0.34 -13.92
N LEU A 383 -9.13 0.71 -15.16
CA LEU A 383 -9.52 -0.23 -16.21
C LEU A 383 -8.94 0.20 -17.56
N ALA A 384 -8.40 -0.76 -18.30
CA ALA A 384 -8.10 -0.61 -19.71
C ALA A 384 -9.05 -1.47 -20.56
N THR A 385 -9.61 -0.91 -21.63
CA THR A 385 -10.42 -1.66 -22.59
C THR A 385 -9.62 -2.01 -23.84
N ASP A 386 -10.14 -2.93 -24.67
CA ASP A 386 -9.55 -3.32 -25.95
C ASP A 386 -9.46 -2.14 -26.93
N ILE A 387 -8.42 -2.14 -27.78
CA ILE A 387 -8.23 -1.13 -28.84
C ILE A 387 -9.33 -1.18 -29.91
N ALA A 388 -9.92 -2.36 -30.14
CA ALA A 388 -11.01 -2.56 -31.08
C ALA A 388 -12.40 -2.29 -30.46
N ALA A 389 -12.47 -2.00 -29.15
CA ALA A 389 -13.73 -1.70 -28.50
C ALA A 389 -14.28 -0.35 -28.96
N SER A 390 -15.61 -0.24 -29.09
CA SER A 390 -16.28 1.01 -29.44
C SER A 390 -16.17 2.08 -28.33
N ASP A 391 -15.88 1.69 -27.09
CA ASP A 391 -15.55 2.57 -25.96
C ASP A 391 -14.09 2.31 -25.53
N ARG A 392 -13.16 2.35 -26.50
CA ARG A 392 -11.72 2.29 -26.21
C ARG A 392 -11.35 3.38 -25.22
N LYS A 393 -10.85 3.00 -24.05
CA LYS A 393 -10.38 3.92 -23.03
C LYS A 393 -9.41 3.28 -22.04
N VAL A 394 -8.70 4.16 -21.36
CA VAL A 394 -8.15 3.91 -20.03
C VAL A 394 -8.91 4.82 -19.08
N GLU A 395 -9.56 4.23 -18.08
CA GLU A 395 -10.41 4.95 -17.14
C GLU A 395 -9.97 4.66 -15.71
N THR A 396 -9.78 5.71 -14.93
CA THR A 396 -9.46 5.62 -13.51
C THR A 396 -10.37 6.50 -12.68
N THR A 397 -10.77 6.00 -11.53
CA THR A 397 -11.71 6.66 -10.63
C THR A 397 -11.26 6.53 -9.19
N ALA A 398 -11.49 7.56 -8.39
CA ALA A 398 -11.37 7.51 -6.95
C ALA A 398 -12.50 8.31 -6.30
N ASN A 399 -13.22 7.68 -5.36
CA ASN A 399 -14.39 8.25 -4.69
C ASN A 399 -14.29 8.09 -3.18
N VAL A 400 -14.73 9.10 -2.43
CA VAL A 400 -14.89 9.06 -0.98
C VAL A 400 -16.23 9.69 -0.62
N SER A 401 -16.96 9.07 0.30
CA SER A 401 -18.19 9.60 0.89
C SER A 401 -18.19 9.39 2.41
N LEU A 402 -18.76 10.33 3.14
CA LEU A 402 -19.01 10.22 4.57
C LEU A 402 -20.24 11.04 4.97
N ASP A 403 -20.92 10.58 6.01
CA ASP A 403 -22.21 11.14 6.39
C ASP A 403 -22.09 12.35 7.32
N ALA A 404 -21.44 12.23 8.49
CA ALA A 404 -21.30 13.34 9.41
C ALA A 404 -19.98 13.36 10.21
N VAL A 405 -19.41 14.55 10.37
CA VAL A 405 -18.27 14.84 11.25
C VAL A 405 -18.61 16.00 12.18
N ARG A 406 -18.20 15.88 13.43
CA ARG A 406 -18.50 16.84 14.51
C ARG A 406 -17.21 17.23 15.20
N LEU A 407 -17.02 18.54 15.35
CA LEU A 407 -15.82 19.13 15.91
C LEU A 407 -16.15 19.99 17.12
N LEU A 408 -15.31 19.88 18.15
CA LEU A 408 -15.32 20.72 19.35
C LEU A 408 -16.69 20.68 20.04
N PRO A 409 -17.06 19.55 20.66
CA PRO A 409 -18.32 19.43 21.35
C PRO A 409 -18.40 20.39 22.53
N THR A 410 -19.59 20.94 22.78
CA THR A 410 -19.84 21.90 23.86
C THR A 410 -20.91 21.42 24.83
N THR A 411 -21.01 22.10 25.96
CA THR A 411 -22.00 21.79 27.01
C THR A 411 -23.31 22.56 26.86
N PHE A 412 -23.30 23.67 26.11
CA PHE A 412 -24.43 24.61 26.02
C PHE A 412 -25.27 24.43 24.76
N ILE A 413 -24.70 23.85 23.70
CA ILE A 413 -25.46 23.53 22.49
C ILE A 413 -26.38 22.37 22.84
N SER A 414 -27.68 22.67 22.92
CA SER A 414 -28.73 21.76 23.38
C SER A 414 -29.54 21.15 22.23
N SER A 415 -29.04 21.22 20.99
CA SER A 415 -29.52 20.36 19.90
C SER A 415 -29.49 18.89 20.35
N SER A 416 -30.22 18.01 19.65
CA SER A 416 -30.30 16.58 19.97
C SER A 416 -28.94 16.00 20.39
N GLU A 417 -28.91 14.98 21.27
CA GLU A 417 -27.66 14.45 21.88
C GLU A 417 -26.52 14.12 20.89
N THR A 418 -26.84 14.00 19.61
CA THR A 418 -25.94 13.80 18.48
C THR A 418 -25.22 15.06 17.99
N GLU A 419 -25.82 16.26 18.06
CA GLU A 419 -25.32 17.47 17.36
C GLU A 419 -24.60 18.48 18.26
N ARG A 420 -24.15 18.13 19.47
CA ARG A 420 -23.58 19.11 20.43
C ARG A 420 -22.18 19.62 20.07
N ALA A 421 -21.96 20.21 18.89
CA ALA A 421 -20.65 20.57 18.33
C ALA A 421 -20.62 21.97 17.71
N VAL A 422 -19.49 22.68 17.80
CA VAL A 422 -19.37 24.03 17.20
C VAL A 422 -19.42 23.95 15.68
N VAL A 423 -18.75 22.97 15.09
CA VAL A 423 -18.74 22.74 13.65
C VAL A 423 -19.22 21.32 13.35
N VAL A 424 -20.11 21.21 12.37
CA VAL A 424 -20.59 19.95 11.82
C VAL A 424 -20.39 19.97 10.31
N ILE A 425 -19.92 18.86 9.75
CA ILE A 425 -19.82 18.66 8.31
C ILE A 425 -20.70 17.46 7.98
N ASP A 426 -21.69 17.67 7.13
CA ASP A 426 -22.60 16.63 6.69
C ASP A 426 -22.45 16.38 5.18
N SER A 427 -22.74 15.15 4.75
CA SER A 427 -22.81 14.71 3.36
C SER A 427 -21.59 15.17 2.54
N PHE A 428 -20.40 14.77 3.00
CA PHE A 428 -19.17 15.05 2.27
C PHE A 428 -18.95 13.96 1.22
N ASP A 429 -18.83 14.40 -0.03
CA ASP A 429 -18.56 13.55 -1.18
C ASP A 429 -17.42 14.16 -1.98
N ALA A 430 -16.48 13.34 -2.42
CA ALA A 430 -15.40 13.74 -3.31
C ALA A 430 -15.13 12.64 -4.34
N SER A 431 -14.97 13.04 -5.60
CA SER A 431 -14.83 12.15 -6.74
C SER A 431 -13.85 12.74 -7.75
N VAL A 432 -12.91 11.92 -8.19
CA VAL A 432 -12.05 12.18 -9.35
C VAL A 432 -12.22 11.06 -10.37
N SER A 433 -12.29 11.43 -11.65
CA SER A 433 -12.39 10.49 -12.76
C SER A 433 -11.54 10.99 -13.92
N CYS A 434 -10.68 10.13 -14.45
CA CYS A 434 -9.81 10.41 -15.58
C CYS A 434 -10.06 9.37 -16.67
N LYS A 435 -10.36 9.85 -17.87
CA LYS A 435 -10.62 9.02 -19.05
C LYS A 435 -9.72 9.47 -20.19
N SER A 436 -8.82 8.60 -20.62
CA SER A 436 -7.97 8.78 -21.80
C SER A 436 -8.43 7.87 -22.94
N THR A 437 -8.42 8.38 -24.18
CA THR A 437 -8.94 7.65 -25.36
C THR A 437 -8.14 7.84 -26.65
N THR A 438 -7.04 8.60 -26.66
CA THR A 438 -6.32 9.06 -27.88
C THR A 438 -7.13 9.97 -28.82
N ASP A 439 -8.29 10.43 -28.38
CA ASP A 439 -9.11 11.44 -29.04
C ASP A 439 -9.50 12.50 -28.00
N SER A 440 -9.05 13.74 -28.21
CA SER A 440 -9.30 14.85 -27.28
C SER A 440 -10.78 15.25 -27.18
N LEU A 441 -11.64 14.79 -28.09
CA LEU A 441 -13.10 15.01 -27.98
C LEU A 441 -13.79 14.01 -27.04
N SER A 442 -13.17 12.86 -26.78
CA SER A 442 -13.73 11.81 -25.91
C SER A 442 -12.91 11.52 -24.66
N ALA A 443 -11.69 12.05 -24.59
CA ALA A 443 -10.93 12.16 -23.35
C ALA A 443 -11.58 13.19 -22.41
N GLY A 444 -11.42 12.99 -21.12
CA GLY A 444 -11.96 13.91 -20.12
C GLY A 444 -11.48 13.58 -18.72
N ALA A 445 -11.20 14.62 -17.95
CA ALA A 445 -10.90 14.51 -16.53
C ALA A 445 -11.85 15.40 -15.70
N THR A 446 -12.27 14.88 -14.55
CA THR A 446 -13.18 15.57 -13.64
C THR A 446 -12.70 15.43 -12.21
N ALA A 447 -12.81 16.53 -11.46
CA ALA A 447 -12.59 16.58 -10.03
C ALA A 447 -13.75 17.34 -9.41
N THR A 448 -14.50 16.69 -8.52
CA THR A 448 -15.69 17.26 -7.89
C THR A 448 -15.72 16.91 -6.42
N TRP A 449 -16.20 17.84 -5.61
CA TRP A 449 -16.50 17.58 -4.21
C TRP A 449 -17.64 18.48 -3.74
N SER A 450 -18.36 18.04 -2.71
CA SER A 450 -19.40 18.80 -2.04
C SER A 450 -19.47 18.44 -0.57
N ALA A 451 -19.91 19.39 0.26
CA ALA A 451 -20.17 19.18 1.66
C ALA A 451 -21.20 20.21 2.17
N THR A 452 -21.93 19.87 3.24
CA THR A 452 -22.71 20.85 3.99
C THR A 452 -21.98 21.16 5.29
N LEU A 453 -21.40 22.34 5.40
CA LEU A 453 -20.81 22.83 6.65
C LEU A 453 -21.88 23.54 7.46
N ARG A 454 -22.02 23.18 8.74
CA ARG A 454 -22.83 23.90 9.71
C ARG A 454 -21.94 24.39 10.83
N TYR A 455 -22.12 25.65 11.23
CA TYR A 455 -21.47 26.19 12.41
C TYR A 455 -22.50 26.83 13.34
N TRP A 456 -22.27 26.72 14.64
CA TRP A 456 -23.11 27.38 15.62
C TRP A 456 -22.82 28.88 15.65
N LYS A 457 -23.88 29.69 15.65
CA LYS A 457 -23.77 31.14 15.77
C LYS A 457 -24.80 31.64 16.78
N ASP A 458 -24.35 32.45 17.72
CA ASP A 458 -25.23 33.26 18.54
C ASP A 458 -25.75 34.46 17.73
N SER A 459 -27.05 34.72 17.83
CA SER A 459 -27.74 35.71 17.01
C SER A 459 -27.66 37.11 17.60
N THR A 460 -27.46 37.21 18.92
CA THR A 460 -27.37 38.46 19.67
C THR A 460 -26.13 38.48 20.57
N ASN A 461 -25.67 39.68 20.93
CA ASN A 461 -24.70 39.90 22.01
C ASN A 461 -25.44 40.65 23.12
N ASP A 462 -26.25 39.91 23.85
CA ASP A 462 -27.13 40.36 24.94
C ASP A 462 -26.91 39.61 26.26
N GLY A 463 -25.86 38.78 26.32
CA GLY A 463 -25.51 37.91 27.43
C GLY A 463 -26.45 36.72 27.60
N VAL A 464 -27.21 36.38 26.56
CA VAL A 464 -28.17 35.27 26.56
C VAL A 464 -27.81 34.31 25.45
N LEU A 465 -27.63 33.04 25.80
CA LEU A 465 -27.33 32.01 24.82
C LEU A 465 -28.54 31.75 23.91
N ASN A 466 -28.56 32.37 22.74
CA ASN A 466 -29.66 32.29 21.77
C ASN A 466 -29.12 32.07 20.35
N GLY A 467 -28.40 30.97 20.20
CA GLY A 467 -27.80 30.56 18.94
C GLY A 467 -28.58 29.53 18.13
N SER A 468 -28.16 29.38 16.88
CA SER A 468 -28.64 28.36 15.96
C SER A 468 -27.54 27.96 14.96
N TYR A 469 -27.72 26.82 14.29
CA TYR A 469 -26.82 26.44 13.21
C TYR A 469 -27.06 27.27 11.96
N VAL A 470 -25.98 27.83 11.44
CA VAL A 470 -25.93 28.40 10.08
C VAL A 470 -25.36 27.33 9.16
N ALA A 471 -26.14 26.95 8.15
CA ALA A 471 -25.75 25.96 7.15
C ALA A 471 -25.17 26.61 5.89
N LEU A 472 -24.12 26.02 5.36
CA LEU A 472 -23.39 26.46 4.19
C LEU A 472 -23.09 25.26 3.29
N ASN A 473 -23.65 25.28 2.08
CA ASN A 473 -23.29 24.30 1.07
C ASN A 473 -21.97 24.74 0.43
N LEU A 474 -20.97 23.88 0.54
CA LEU A 474 -19.65 24.02 -0.05
C LEU A 474 -19.54 23.08 -1.23
N SER A 475 -18.94 23.54 -2.33
CA SER A 475 -18.60 22.65 -3.44
C SER A 475 -17.37 23.12 -4.18
N GLY A 476 -16.69 22.17 -4.84
CA GLY A 476 -15.58 22.46 -5.73
C GLY A 476 -15.98 23.26 -6.98
N ALA A 477 -17.28 23.41 -7.25
CA ALA A 477 -17.81 24.23 -8.35
C ALA A 477 -18.13 25.67 -7.92
N ASP A 478 -18.03 26.00 -6.63
CA ASP A 478 -18.26 27.35 -6.15
C ASP A 478 -17.17 28.31 -6.69
N GLY A 479 -17.60 29.42 -7.30
CA GLY A 479 -16.69 30.47 -7.79
C GLY A 479 -16.22 31.46 -6.72
N VAL A 480 -16.61 31.26 -5.45
CA VAL A 480 -16.35 32.17 -4.34
C VAL A 480 -16.00 31.38 -3.09
N ASP A 481 -14.96 31.82 -2.39
CA ASP A 481 -14.60 31.29 -1.07
C ASP A 481 -15.57 31.81 0.01
N LYS A 482 -16.62 31.04 0.27
CA LYS A 482 -17.63 31.33 1.31
C LYS A 482 -17.05 31.28 2.73
N LEU A 483 -15.94 30.54 2.94
CA LEU A 483 -15.30 30.41 4.25
C LEU A 483 -14.46 31.65 4.59
N ALA A 484 -13.89 32.32 3.59
CA ALA A 484 -13.20 33.59 3.79
C ALA A 484 -14.13 34.69 4.31
N GLU A 485 -15.38 34.77 3.84
CA GLU A 485 -16.36 35.75 4.31
C GLU A 485 -16.68 35.55 5.79
N ILE A 486 -16.95 34.31 6.20
CA ILE A 486 -17.26 34.00 7.59
C ILE A 486 -16.05 34.26 8.50
N ARG A 487 -14.82 33.96 8.03
CA ARG A 487 -13.59 34.30 8.77
C ARG A 487 -13.46 35.81 8.98
N ALA A 488 -13.79 36.62 7.98
CA ALA A 488 -13.78 38.08 8.09
C ALA A 488 -14.85 38.61 9.06
N LEU A 489 -16.02 37.97 9.12
CA LEU A 489 -17.08 38.33 10.06
C LEU A 489 -16.78 37.91 11.50
N ASN A 490 -16.08 36.79 11.68
CA ASN A 490 -15.79 36.14 12.96
C ASN A 490 -17.01 36.09 13.89
N PRO A 491 -18.00 35.21 13.61
CA PRO A 491 -19.26 35.19 14.34
C PRO A 491 -19.08 34.81 15.82
N LEU A 492 -19.93 35.38 16.68
CA LEU A 492 -20.06 34.99 18.08
C LEU A 492 -20.69 33.59 18.16
N VAL A 493 -20.11 32.72 18.99
CA VAL A 493 -20.55 31.32 19.17
C VAL A 493 -21.15 31.12 20.57
N HIS A 494 -20.54 31.76 21.57
CA HIS A 494 -21.03 31.76 22.95
C HIS A 494 -21.08 33.20 23.45
N ASP A 495 -22.27 33.65 23.83
CA ASP A 495 -22.50 34.96 24.42
C ASP A 495 -22.49 34.86 25.95
N GLY A 496 -21.50 35.50 26.58
CA GLY A 496 -21.31 35.47 28.02
C GLY A 496 -22.05 36.60 28.72
N LEU A 497 -22.28 36.48 30.04
CA LEU A 497 -22.89 37.57 30.82
C LEU A 497 -22.04 38.86 30.81
N VAL A 498 -20.74 38.72 30.53
CA VAL A 498 -19.79 39.82 30.36
C VAL A 498 -19.00 39.60 29.06
N PRO A 499 -18.58 40.67 28.36
CA PRO A 499 -17.89 40.54 27.07
C PRO A 499 -16.57 39.75 27.09
N THR A 500 -15.97 39.56 28.27
CA THR A 500 -14.75 38.74 28.44
C THR A 500 -15.02 37.24 28.41
N ASP A 501 -16.28 36.83 28.58
CA ASP A 501 -16.72 35.44 28.53
C ASP A 501 -17.20 35.05 27.12
N ASP A 502 -17.22 36.00 26.19
CA ASP A 502 -17.60 35.79 24.80
C ASP A 502 -16.60 34.89 24.08
N VAL A 503 -17.11 33.89 23.36
CA VAL A 503 -16.29 33.01 22.53
C VAL A 503 -16.74 33.10 21.08
N TYR A 504 -15.78 33.34 20.20
CA TYR A 504 -15.98 33.54 18.76
C TYR A 504 -15.62 32.28 17.98
N LEU A 505 -16.01 32.22 16.71
CA LEU A 505 -15.67 31.08 15.87
C LEU A 505 -14.16 31.02 15.60
N PHE A 506 -13.53 32.16 15.34
CA PHE A 506 -12.08 32.29 15.12
C PHE A 506 -11.39 32.99 16.27
N ASP A 507 -10.25 32.44 16.67
CA ASP A 507 -9.32 33.06 17.60
C ASP A 507 -8.68 34.29 16.93
N ASP A 508 -8.79 35.44 17.58
CA ASP A 508 -8.23 36.70 17.13
C ASP A 508 -7.57 37.41 18.32
N PRO A 509 -6.35 36.97 18.69
CA PRO A 509 -5.65 37.49 19.85
C PRO A 509 -5.26 38.97 19.69
N VAL A 510 -5.19 39.48 18.45
CA VAL A 510 -4.90 40.90 18.18
C VAL A 510 -6.03 41.79 18.70
N ASN A 511 -7.27 41.34 18.54
CA ASN A 511 -8.46 42.04 19.03
C ASN A 511 -8.97 41.49 20.38
N GLY A 512 -8.20 40.64 21.04
CA GLY A 512 -8.55 40.05 22.33
C GLY A 512 -9.74 39.09 22.30
N LYS A 513 -10.09 38.56 21.13
CA LYS A 513 -11.19 37.61 20.95
C LYS A 513 -10.66 36.19 21.06
N VAL A 514 -11.23 35.42 21.97
CA VAL A 514 -10.95 33.99 22.08
C VAL A 514 -11.86 33.23 21.14
N GLY A 515 -11.32 32.25 20.41
CA GLY A 515 -12.15 31.43 19.53
C GLY A 515 -11.78 29.97 19.41
N TYR A 516 -12.67 29.24 18.75
CA TYR A 516 -12.58 27.78 18.59
C TYR A 516 -11.61 27.36 17.47
N LEU A 517 -11.50 28.16 16.42
CA LEU A 517 -10.70 27.86 15.23
C LEU A 517 -9.57 28.87 15.06
N THR A 518 -8.43 28.41 14.58
CA THR A 518 -7.34 29.30 14.14
C THR A 518 -7.46 29.61 12.66
N ASP A 519 -7.90 28.63 11.88
CA ASP A 519 -8.13 28.81 10.45
C ASP A 519 -9.05 27.72 9.89
N TRP A 520 -9.58 27.99 8.70
CA TRP A 520 -10.20 27.00 7.85
C TRP A 520 -10.04 27.39 6.39
N GLY A 521 -10.19 26.44 5.49
CA GLY A 521 -10.08 26.70 4.06
C GLY A 521 -10.70 25.58 3.26
N SER A 522 -11.18 25.92 2.07
CA SER A 522 -11.70 24.95 1.12
C SER A 522 -11.09 25.15 -0.25
N LEU A 523 -11.00 24.07 -1.01
CA LEU A 523 -10.46 24.07 -2.37
C LEU A 523 -11.59 24.41 -3.35
N PHE A 524 -11.90 25.70 -3.46
CA PHE A 524 -12.87 26.22 -4.43
C PHE A 524 -12.24 26.16 -5.83
N SER A 525 -12.93 25.56 -6.81
CA SER A 525 -12.47 25.35 -8.20
C SER A 525 -11.64 24.08 -8.50
N ALA A 526 -11.84 22.98 -7.77
CA ALA A 526 -11.22 21.68 -8.10
C ALA A 526 -11.53 21.20 -9.55
N SER A 527 -12.65 21.63 -10.14
CA SER A 527 -12.98 21.28 -11.53
C SER A 527 -12.10 21.93 -12.60
N SER A 528 -11.27 22.92 -12.24
CA SER A 528 -10.33 23.59 -13.16
C SER A 528 -8.90 23.68 -12.63
N THR A 529 -8.69 23.55 -11.32
CA THR A 529 -7.36 23.43 -10.70
C THR A 529 -7.05 21.96 -10.44
N GLY A 530 -5.93 21.49 -10.97
CA GLY A 530 -5.51 20.09 -10.84
C GLY A 530 -6.06 19.14 -11.90
N VAL A 531 -6.92 19.62 -12.81
CA VAL A 531 -7.35 18.89 -14.01
C VAL A 531 -6.44 19.26 -15.18
N THR A 532 -5.86 18.26 -15.83
CA THR A 532 -5.10 18.46 -17.07
C THR A 532 -5.48 17.42 -18.11
N GLU A 533 -5.61 17.89 -19.34
CA GLU A 533 -5.88 17.08 -20.52
C GLU A 533 -4.86 17.50 -21.57
N ASP A 534 -4.16 16.55 -22.16
CA ASP A 534 -3.29 16.86 -23.29
C ASP A 534 -4.09 17.09 -24.58
N ALA A 535 -3.47 17.76 -25.55
CA ALA A 535 -4.15 18.12 -26.79
C ALA A 535 -4.54 16.89 -27.65
N THR A 536 -3.93 15.74 -27.38
CA THR A 536 -4.14 14.47 -28.07
C THR A 536 -5.19 13.59 -27.40
N GLY A 537 -5.58 13.87 -26.15
CA GLY A 537 -6.44 13.00 -25.36
C GLY A 537 -5.77 11.69 -24.93
N GLU A 538 -4.43 11.63 -24.97
CA GLU A 538 -3.61 10.49 -24.55
C GLU A 538 -3.38 10.51 -23.04
N VAL A 539 -3.29 11.68 -22.42
CA VAL A 539 -3.03 11.85 -20.99
C VAL A 539 -4.08 12.75 -20.37
N THR A 540 -4.72 12.22 -19.33
CA THR A 540 -5.67 12.97 -18.49
C THR A 540 -5.31 12.80 -17.02
N THR A 541 -5.31 13.89 -16.27
CA THR A 541 -5.10 13.86 -14.81
C THR A 541 -6.12 14.75 -14.11
N ALA A 542 -6.49 14.39 -12.89
CA ALA A 542 -7.30 15.21 -12.00
C ALA A 542 -6.80 15.03 -10.57
N ALA A 543 -6.83 16.10 -9.77
CA ALA A 543 -6.45 16.03 -8.37
C ALA A 543 -7.31 16.96 -7.50
N ILE A 544 -7.58 16.50 -6.28
CA ILE A 544 -8.13 17.29 -5.18
C ILE A 544 -7.07 17.24 -4.08
N ASP A 545 -6.35 18.34 -3.87
CA ASP A 545 -5.26 18.43 -2.87
C ASP A 545 -5.76 18.75 -1.45
N GLY A 546 -6.89 18.14 -1.06
CA GLY A 546 -7.59 18.40 0.19
C GLY A 546 -8.75 19.38 0.00
N ALA A 547 -9.97 18.85 -0.11
CA ALA A 547 -11.19 19.61 -0.36
C ALA A 547 -11.51 20.65 0.73
N LEU A 548 -11.28 20.30 2.00
CA LEU A 548 -11.56 21.15 3.16
C LEU A 548 -10.47 20.92 4.22
N SER A 549 -10.05 21.99 4.88
CA SER A 549 -9.11 21.98 6.00
C SER A 549 -9.66 22.84 7.13
N ILE A 550 -9.62 22.33 8.36
CA ILE A 550 -10.05 23.03 9.57
C ILE A 550 -8.97 22.87 10.63
N ASN A 551 -8.51 24.01 11.16
CA ASN A 551 -7.53 24.08 12.24
C ASN A 551 -8.21 24.67 13.47
N SER A 552 -8.24 23.92 14.57
CA SER A 552 -8.75 24.45 15.83
C SER A 552 -7.72 25.35 16.52
N ALA A 553 -8.19 26.16 17.46
CA ALA A 553 -7.34 26.72 18.48
C ALA A 553 -6.80 25.59 19.39
N PRO A 554 -5.64 25.80 20.04
CA PRO A 554 -5.12 24.86 21.03
C PRO A 554 -6.12 24.60 22.16
N THR A 555 -6.43 23.33 22.42
CA THR A 555 -7.32 22.92 23.52
C THR A 555 -6.58 22.64 24.83
N GLY A 556 -5.25 22.52 24.77
CA GLY A 556 -4.35 22.27 25.89
C GLY A 556 -3.31 23.37 26.09
N THR A 557 -2.28 23.06 26.87
CA THR A 557 -1.19 23.99 27.20
C THR A 557 -0.17 24.16 26.07
N THR A 558 -0.23 23.30 25.06
CA THR A 558 0.71 23.28 23.94
C THR A 558 0.03 23.73 22.65
N ALA A 559 0.76 24.42 21.77
CA ALA A 559 0.22 24.87 20.50
C ALA A 559 -0.28 23.70 19.64
N ASP A 560 0.39 22.54 19.72
CA ASP A 560 0.07 21.36 18.92
C ASP A 560 -1.17 20.60 19.43
N SER A 561 -1.69 20.92 20.61
CA SER A 561 -2.93 20.31 21.14
C SER A 561 -4.18 20.64 20.30
N GLY A 562 -4.09 21.59 19.38
CA GLY A 562 -5.13 21.84 18.39
C GLY A 562 -5.37 20.63 17.48
N LEU A 563 -6.57 20.58 16.90
CA LEU A 563 -6.93 19.65 15.85
C LEU A 563 -6.63 20.27 14.49
N LYS A 564 -5.93 19.53 13.63
CA LYS A 564 -5.86 19.79 12.20
C LYS A 564 -6.61 18.69 11.47
N VAL A 565 -7.69 19.04 10.80
CA VAL A 565 -8.58 18.10 10.11
C VAL A 565 -8.59 18.43 8.63
N ASN A 566 -8.22 17.47 7.79
CA ASN A 566 -8.23 17.61 6.33
C ASN A 566 -9.16 16.56 5.72
N PHE A 567 -9.89 16.95 4.67
CA PHE A 567 -10.88 16.12 4.00
C PHE A 567 -10.53 15.89 2.53
N GLY A 568 -10.75 14.67 2.05
CA GLY A 568 -10.74 14.27 0.65
C GLY A 568 -9.52 14.75 -0.13
N LYS A 569 -8.41 14.03 0.00
CA LYS A 569 -7.28 14.15 -0.92
C LYS A 569 -7.26 12.97 -1.89
N LEU A 570 -7.54 13.26 -3.16
CA LEU A 570 -7.73 12.26 -4.21
C LEU A 570 -6.97 12.67 -5.47
N SER A 571 -6.53 11.70 -6.27
CA SER A 571 -6.00 11.96 -7.61
C SER A 571 -6.28 10.82 -8.56
N CYS A 572 -6.30 11.14 -9.85
CA CYS A 572 -6.30 10.15 -10.92
C CYS A 572 -5.36 10.55 -12.06
N GLU A 573 -4.87 9.53 -12.74
CA GLU A 573 -4.09 9.60 -13.97
C GLU A 573 -4.61 8.50 -14.89
N ALA A 574 -4.86 8.85 -16.15
CA ALA A 574 -5.14 7.89 -17.21
C ALA A 574 -4.31 8.24 -18.45
N VAL A 575 -3.55 7.27 -18.94
CA VAL A 575 -2.68 7.33 -20.10
C VAL A 575 -3.06 6.20 -21.06
N ASP A 576 -3.38 6.55 -22.30
CA ASP A 576 -3.57 5.62 -23.41
C ASP A 576 -2.71 6.12 -24.58
N SER A 577 -1.62 5.41 -24.89
CA SER A 577 -0.68 5.72 -25.97
C SER A 577 -0.60 4.57 -26.99
N ARG A 578 -1.63 3.72 -27.05
CA ARG A 578 -1.70 2.54 -27.94
C ARG A 578 -2.05 2.86 -29.38
#